data_AF-H9WA81-F1
#
_entry.id   AF-H9WA81-F1
#
_cell.length_a   1.000
_cell.length_b   1.000
_cell.length_c   1.000
_cell.angle_alpha   90.00
_cell.angle_beta   90.00
_cell.angle_gamma   90.00
#
_symmetry.space_group_name_H-M   'P 1'
#
loop_
_entity.id
_entity.type
_entity.pdbx_description
1 polymer ?
#
loop_
_entity_poly.entity_id
_entity_poly.type
_entity_poly.pdbx_seq_one_letter_code
_entity_poly.pdbx_strand_id
1 'polypeptide(L)'
;AERSKLSALLPDLEESDKKSIVESLLNGEDFNFGNPATKWAESVWKGEQHPDVLLPKECELKLSQKQYFRELKGYHNAFIGSIDELKQVFESCNENGAKFRKKLKKWKGKKLWSEIE
;
A
#
# COMPACT_ATOMS: atom_id res chain seq x y z
N ALA A 1 -20.99 32.34 -4.08
CA ALA A 1 -20.30 31.94 -2.84
C ALA A 1 -20.32 30.42 -2.64
N GLU A 2 -21.49 29.78 -2.63
CA GLU A 2 -21.63 28.34 -2.35
C GLU A 2 -21.00 27.42 -3.40
N ARG A 3 -21.26 27.64 -4.70
CA ARG A 3 -20.67 26.83 -5.79
C ARG A 3 -19.14 26.78 -5.75
N SER A 4 -18.49 27.88 -5.38
CA SER A 4 -17.03 27.94 -5.25
C SER A 4 -16.54 27.09 -4.06
N LYS A 5 -17.27 27.07 -2.95
CA LYS A 5 -16.97 26.19 -1.80
C LYS A 5 -17.15 24.73 -2.15
N LEU A 6 -18.20 24.39 -2.89
CA LEU A 6 -18.48 23.01 -3.32
C LEU A 6 -17.47 22.53 -4.38
N SER A 7 -17.06 23.38 -5.31
CA SER A 7 -16.02 23.05 -6.30
C SER A 7 -14.68 22.71 -5.65
N ALA A 8 -14.37 23.29 -4.48
CA ALA A 8 -13.17 22.95 -3.71
C ALA A 8 -13.20 21.55 -3.06
N LEU A 9 -14.36 20.90 -2.98
CA LEU A 9 -14.52 19.53 -2.48
C LEU A 9 -14.45 18.49 -3.61
N LEU A 10 -14.50 18.95 -4.87
CA LEU A 10 -14.36 18.08 -6.04
C LEU A 10 -12.88 17.73 -6.25
N PRO A 11 -12.59 16.67 -7.03
CA PRO A 11 -11.23 16.38 -7.46
C PRO A 11 -10.57 17.60 -8.12
N ASP A 12 -9.26 17.72 -7.92
CA ASP A 12 -8.46 18.79 -8.49
C ASP A 12 -8.31 18.57 -10.00
N LEU A 13 -9.24 19.17 -10.75
CA LEU A 13 -9.42 19.02 -12.20
C LEU A 13 -9.78 20.37 -12.81
N GLU A 14 -9.71 20.45 -14.13
CA GLU A 14 -10.19 21.61 -14.87
C GLU A 14 -11.70 21.83 -14.68
N GLU A 15 -12.16 23.08 -14.74
CA GLU A 15 -13.56 23.42 -14.47
C GLU A 15 -14.55 22.78 -15.47
N SER A 16 -14.11 22.51 -16.70
CA SER A 16 -14.90 21.74 -17.68
C SER A 16 -15.17 20.32 -17.21
N ASP A 17 -14.15 19.68 -16.64
CA ASP A 17 -14.21 18.29 -16.21
C ASP A 17 -14.99 18.17 -14.91
N LYS A 18 -14.82 19.12 -13.98
CA LYS A 18 -15.64 19.22 -12.77
C LYS A 18 -17.12 19.32 -13.09
N LYS A 19 -17.50 20.13 -14.10
CA LYS A 19 -18.89 20.26 -14.51
C LYS A 19 -19.44 18.93 -15.04
N SER A 20 -18.70 18.26 -15.91
CA SER A 20 -19.09 16.94 -16.44
C SER A 20 -19.25 15.91 -15.33
N ILE A 21 -18.33 15.88 -14.36
CA ILE A 21 -18.40 14.96 -13.21
C ILE A 21 -19.63 15.22 -12.35
N VAL A 22 -19.97 16.49 -12.10
CA VAL A 22 -21.16 16.84 -11.32
C VAL A 22 -22.43 16.43 -12.07
N GLU A 23 -22.48 16.62 -13.40
CA GLU A 23 -23.60 16.15 -14.22
C GLU A 23 -23.75 14.63 -14.13
N SER A 24 -22.67 13.87 -14.33
CA SER A 24 -22.66 12.40 -14.18
C SER A 24 -23.07 11.95 -12.77
N LEU A 25 -22.59 12.63 -11.72
CA LEU A 25 -22.94 12.35 -10.33
C LEU A 25 -24.45 12.50 -10.09
N LEU A 26 -25.04 13.59 -10.56
CA LEU A 26 -26.46 13.90 -10.37
C LEU A 26 -27.37 13.03 -11.25
N ASN A 27 -26.89 12.58 -12.40
CA ASN A 27 -27.59 11.63 -13.26
C ASN A 27 -27.61 10.19 -12.71
N GLY A 28 -26.89 9.93 -11.62
CA GLY A 28 -26.85 8.59 -11.01
C GLY A 28 -25.88 7.64 -11.72
N GLU A 29 -24.92 8.16 -12.49
CA GLU A 29 -23.93 7.33 -13.19
C GLU A 29 -23.00 6.58 -12.21
N ASP A 30 -22.44 5.46 -12.66
CA ASP A 30 -21.48 4.67 -11.90
C ASP A 30 -20.07 5.29 -11.98
N PHE A 31 -19.43 5.46 -10.82
CA PHE A 31 -18.04 5.91 -10.71
C PHE A 31 -17.11 4.78 -10.28
N ASN A 32 -17.51 4.02 -9.27
CA ASN A 32 -16.74 2.90 -8.75
C ASN A 32 -17.68 1.96 -7.97
N PHE A 33 -18.18 0.94 -8.65
CA PHE A 33 -19.14 -0.04 -8.14
C PHE A 33 -20.47 0.60 -7.70
N GLY A 34 -20.92 1.64 -8.37
CA GLY A 34 -22.16 2.38 -8.14
C GLY A 34 -21.96 3.91 -8.05
N ASN A 35 -23.08 4.64 -8.00
CA ASN A 35 -23.09 6.09 -7.85
C ASN A 35 -22.76 6.52 -6.40
N PRO A 36 -21.81 7.47 -6.19
CA PRO A 36 -21.43 7.91 -4.85
C PRO A 36 -22.58 8.52 -4.01
N ALA A 37 -23.47 9.30 -4.63
CA ALA A 37 -24.58 9.94 -3.91
C ALA A 37 -25.60 8.90 -3.44
N THR A 38 -25.93 7.92 -4.29
CA THR A 38 -26.81 6.80 -3.92
C THR A 38 -26.18 5.95 -2.80
N LYS A 39 -24.91 5.59 -2.93
CA LYS A 39 -24.20 4.81 -1.89
C LYS A 39 -24.17 5.53 -0.54
N TRP A 40 -23.91 6.84 -0.56
CA TRP A 40 -23.92 7.65 0.65
C TRP A 40 -25.31 7.68 1.29
N ALA A 41 -26.36 7.92 0.49
CA ALA A 41 -27.74 7.92 0.97
C ALA A 41 -28.15 6.56 1.58
N GLU A 42 -27.76 5.45 0.95
CA GLU A 42 -27.98 4.11 1.49
C GLU A 42 -27.24 3.89 2.82
N SER A 43 -25.99 4.35 2.90
CA SER A 43 -25.18 4.23 4.12
C SER A 43 -25.80 5.01 5.29
N VAL A 44 -26.32 6.21 5.02
CA VAL A 44 -27.09 7.00 5.99
C VAL A 44 -28.36 6.27 6.41
N TRP A 45 -29.14 5.75 5.46
CA TRP A 45 -30.37 5.00 5.74
C TRP A 45 -30.11 3.75 6.59
N LYS A 46 -29.02 3.03 6.33
CA LYS A 46 -28.59 1.85 7.10
C LYS A 46 -28.04 2.19 8.49
N GLY A 47 -27.92 3.48 8.84
CA GLY A 47 -27.37 3.92 10.11
C GLY A 47 -25.85 3.74 10.23
N GLU A 48 -25.14 3.48 9.14
CA GLU A 48 -23.68 3.26 9.15
C GLU A 48 -22.90 4.52 9.54
N GLN A 49 -23.54 5.68 9.45
CA GLN A 49 -22.99 6.97 9.86
C GLN A 49 -23.26 7.31 11.34
N HIS A 50 -23.90 6.40 12.10
CA HIS A 50 -24.14 6.61 13.52
C HIS A 50 -22.82 6.51 14.31
N PRO A 51 -22.54 7.38 15.30
CA PRO A 51 -21.30 7.34 16.09
C PRO A 51 -21.02 5.96 16.72
N ASP A 52 -22.06 5.28 17.21
CA ASP A 52 -21.92 3.94 17.80
C ASP A 52 -21.51 2.86 16.80
N VAL A 53 -21.70 3.09 15.50
CA VAL A 53 -21.26 2.19 14.41
C VAL A 53 -19.88 2.62 13.89
N LEU A 54 -19.66 3.92 13.74
CA LEU A 54 -18.40 4.46 13.20
C LEU A 54 -17.22 4.25 14.14
N LEU A 55 -17.39 4.47 15.45
CA LEU A 55 -16.29 4.38 16.43
C LEU A 55 -15.68 2.97 16.51
N PRO A 56 -16.47 1.88 16.63
CA PRO A 56 -15.92 0.53 16.56
C PRO A 56 -15.22 0.24 15.24
N LYS A 57 -15.82 0.65 14.10
CA LYS A 57 -15.25 0.44 12.77
C LYS A 57 -13.91 1.14 12.59
N GLU A 58 -13.77 2.37 13.10
CA GLU A 58 -12.49 3.09 13.10
C GLU A 58 -11.43 2.38 13.96
N CYS A 59 -11.83 1.91 15.15
CA CYS A 59 -10.95 1.12 16.02
C CYS A 59 -10.49 -0.18 15.35
N GLU A 60 -11.40 -0.91 14.72
CA GLU A 60 -11.10 -2.13 13.97
C GLU A 60 -10.12 -1.86 12.83
N LEU A 61 -10.31 -0.79 12.05
CA LEU A 61 -9.39 -0.38 10.98
C LEU A 61 -7.99 -0.08 11.53
N LYS A 62 -7.90 0.66 12.64
CA LYS A 62 -6.60 0.96 13.29
C LYS A 62 -5.92 -0.30 13.84
N LEU A 63 -6.67 -1.24 14.40
CA LEU A 63 -6.14 -2.51 14.89
C LEU A 63 -5.64 -3.38 13.74
N SER A 64 -6.42 -3.47 12.66
CA SER A 64 -6.08 -4.20 11.43
C SER A 64 -4.81 -3.63 10.78
N GLN A 65 -4.69 -2.30 10.71
CA GLN A 65 -3.49 -1.64 10.21
C GLN A 65 -2.26 -1.97 11.07
N LYS A 66 -2.39 -1.93 12.39
CA LYS A 66 -1.30 -2.31 13.31
C LYS A 66 -0.91 -3.78 13.15
N GLN A 67 -1.89 -4.66 12.95
CA GLN A 67 -1.63 -6.08 12.72
C GLN A 67 -0.89 -6.31 11.41
N TYR A 68 -1.34 -5.68 10.32
CA TYR A 68 -0.68 -5.73 9.01
C TYR A 68 0.81 -5.38 9.10
N PHE A 69 1.16 -4.28 9.77
CA PHE A 69 2.57 -3.89 9.91
C PHE A 69 3.40 -4.87 10.76
N ARG A 70 2.79 -5.52 11.77
CA ARG A 70 3.48 -6.57 12.54
C ARG A 70 3.74 -7.80 11.69
N GLU A 71 2.75 -8.23 10.92
CA GLU A 71 2.86 -9.37 10.00
C GLU A 71 3.91 -9.10 8.93
N LEU A 72 3.92 -7.89 8.34
CA LEU A 72 4.93 -7.49 7.37
C LEU A 72 6.34 -7.53 7.95
N LYS A 73 6.53 -7.02 9.18
CA LYS A 73 7.81 -7.11 9.88
C LYS A 73 8.20 -8.57 10.15
N GLY A 74 7.25 -9.40 10.57
CA GLY A 74 7.45 -10.83 10.79
C GLY A 74 7.91 -11.54 9.52
N TYR A 75 7.23 -11.26 8.39
CA TYR A 75 7.58 -11.78 7.07
C TYR A 75 9.01 -11.40 6.66
N HIS A 76 9.40 -10.12 6.80
CA HIS A 76 10.76 -9.69 6.48
C HIS A 76 11.82 -10.32 7.39
N ASN A 77 11.55 -10.44 8.69
CA ASN A 77 12.46 -11.10 9.62
C ASN A 77 12.63 -12.59 9.29
N ALA A 78 11.55 -13.29 8.95
CA ALA A 78 11.59 -14.68 8.52
C ALA A 78 12.42 -14.83 7.23
N PHE A 79 12.22 -13.94 6.26
CA PHE A 79 12.99 -13.93 5.01
C PHE A 79 14.49 -13.71 5.26
N ILE A 80 14.86 -12.78 6.15
CA ILE A 80 16.27 -12.58 6.57
C ILE A 80 16.82 -13.87 7.20
N GLY A 81 16.06 -14.50 8.11
CA GLY A 81 16.44 -15.77 8.72
C GLY A 81 16.72 -16.85 7.68
N SER A 82 15.86 -17.00 6.66
CA SER A 82 16.09 -17.95 5.57
C SER A 82 17.34 -17.64 4.75
N ILE A 83 17.66 -16.36 4.52
CA ILE A 83 18.92 -15.97 3.85
C ILE A 83 20.13 -16.33 4.71
N ASP A 84 20.06 -16.12 6.03
CA ASP A 84 21.14 -16.47 6.94
C ASP A 84 21.35 -17.98 7.02
N GLU A 85 20.30 -18.79 7.03
CA GLU A 85 20.37 -20.25 6.93
C GLU A 85 21.05 -20.69 5.62
N LEU A 86 20.63 -20.11 4.48
CA LEU A 86 21.27 -20.36 3.19
C LEU A 86 22.75 -20.00 3.20
N LYS A 87 23.12 -18.89 3.84
CA LYS A 87 24.51 -18.47 4.00
C LYS A 87 25.30 -19.48 4.84
N GLN A 88 24.75 -19.98 5.94
CA GLN A 88 25.40 -20.98 6.78
C GLN A 88 25.61 -22.31 6.04
N VAL A 89 24.61 -22.77 5.28
CA VAL A 89 24.72 -23.95 4.40
C VAL A 89 25.81 -23.73 3.35
N PHE A 90 25.86 -22.54 2.75
CA PHE A 90 26.88 -22.19 1.79
C PHE A 90 28.30 -22.17 2.40
N GLU A 91 28.43 -21.70 3.64
CA GLU A 91 29.69 -21.68 4.38
C GLU A 91 30.15 -23.11 4.76
N SER A 92 29.23 -23.97 5.18
CA SER A 92 29.49 -25.36 5.58
C SER A 92 29.69 -26.33 4.41
N CYS A 93 29.24 -25.98 3.20
CA CYS A 93 29.57 -26.72 1.97
C CYS A 93 31.09 -26.86 1.80
N ASN A 94 31.53 -28.10 1.57
CA ASN A 94 32.91 -28.56 1.36
C ASN A 94 33.59 -27.95 0.11
N GLU A 95 34.64 -28.57 -0.46
CA GLU A 95 35.55 -27.97 -1.46
C GLU A 95 34.91 -27.10 -2.58
N ASN A 96 33.67 -27.39 -2.99
CA ASN A 96 32.92 -26.59 -3.95
C ASN A 96 32.51 -25.20 -3.42
N GLY A 97 32.10 -25.11 -2.15
CA GLY A 97 31.88 -23.84 -1.44
C GLY A 97 33.18 -23.05 -1.31
N ALA A 98 34.30 -23.72 -1.03
CA ALA A 98 35.62 -23.09 -0.97
C ALA A 98 36.09 -22.54 -2.33
N LYS A 99 35.85 -23.27 -3.44
CA LYS A 99 36.11 -22.81 -4.81
C LYS A 99 35.26 -21.60 -5.19
N PHE A 100 33.97 -21.60 -4.84
CA PHE A 100 33.09 -20.45 -5.07
C PHE A 100 33.49 -19.24 -4.21
N ARG A 101 33.83 -19.43 -2.92
CA ARG A 101 34.37 -18.36 -2.05
C ARG A 101 35.63 -17.71 -2.63
N LYS A 102 36.55 -18.50 -3.21
CA LYS A 102 37.72 -17.98 -3.95
C LYS A 102 37.32 -17.17 -5.19
N LYS A 103 36.33 -17.62 -5.97
CA LYS A 103 35.79 -16.85 -7.11
C LYS A 103 35.11 -15.54 -6.66
N LEU A 104 34.31 -15.59 -5.61
CA LEU A 104 33.60 -14.43 -5.06
C LEU A 104 34.57 -13.37 -4.50
N LYS A 105 35.62 -13.76 -3.78
CA LYS A 105 36.68 -12.84 -3.32
C LYS A 105 37.41 -12.17 -4.49
N LYS A 106 37.66 -12.92 -5.58
CA LYS A 106 38.20 -12.35 -6.83
C LYS A 106 37.24 -11.35 -7.49
N TRP A 107 35.92 -11.50 -7.32
CA TRP A 107 34.93 -10.57 -7.86
C TRP A 107 34.76 -9.32 -7.00
N LYS A 108 34.69 -9.47 -5.66
CA LYS A 108 34.64 -8.34 -4.71
C LYS A 108 35.87 -7.43 -4.80
N GLY A 109 37.06 -7.99 -5.05
CA GLY A 109 38.27 -7.21 -5.29
C GLY A 109 38.38 -6.59 -6.68
N LYS A 110 37.44 -6.86 -7.60
CA LYS A 110 37.53 -6.42 -9.00
C LYS A 110 36.61 -5.27 -9.40
N LYS A 111 35.46 -5.04 -8.75
CA LYS A 111 34.59 -3.86 -8.94
C LYS A 111 33.28 -4.08 -8.21
N LEU A 112 32.95 -3.21 -7.26
CA LEU A 112 31.54 -2.86 -6.99
C LEU A 112 31.36 -1.49 -6.31
N TRP A 113 32.44 -0.77 -5.98
CA TRP A 113 32.36 0.58 -5.41
C TRP A 113 33.17 1.63 -6.17
N SER A 114 33.67 1.32 -7.37
CA SER A 114 34.39 2.28 -8.22
C SER A 114 33.53 2.83 -9.36
N GLU A 115 32.21 2.63 -9.31
CA GLU A 115 31.25 3.13 -10.32
C GLU A 115 30.03 3.82 -9.68
N ILE A 116 30.10 4.17 -8.40
CA ILE A 116 29.14 5.07 -7.74
C ILE A 116 29.94 6.15 -7.00
N GLU A 117 30.54 7.04 -7.79
CA GLU A 117 30.93 8.42 -7.47
C GLU A 117 30.98 9.18 -8.80
#